data_AF-A0A2V5SYH4-F1
#
_entry.id   AF-A0A2V5SYH4-F1
#
_cell.length_a   1.000
_cell.length_b   1.000
_cell.length_c   1.000
_cell.angle_alpha   90.00
_cell.angle_beta   90.00
_cell.angle_gamma   90.00
#
_symmetry.space_group_name_H-M   'P 1'
#
loop_
_entity.id
_entity.type
_entity.pdbx_description
1 polymer ?
#
loop_
_entity_poly.entity_id
_entity_poly.type
_entity_poly.pdbx_seq_one_letter_code
_entity_poly.pdbx_strand_id
1 'polypeptide(L)'
;MKLVPNKFALLAIILAGLSAAQAKDPLPSWNDGAAKKSITDFVAKITTEGSSDLVPREERIATFDNDGTLWCEQPLYFQLLFALDRVRALAPQHPEWRTKEPFASLLKGDVKGALAGGEHAMLKIIMVTHAGMTTAEFEQIVKDWIATAKHPKFKRPYTECVYQPMVELLAYLRANGFKTFIVSGGGIEFMRPWTEKVYGIPPEQVVGSSIKTKYEMRDDKPVLMRLPEMNFIDDKTGKPVGINSHIGRRPIAAFGNSDGDQQMLEWTQAGDGARLMMLVHHDNAVREFAYDAESKIGTFSDALMAEAKKNGWTVISMKDDWKTIFAFER
;
A
#
# COMPACT_ATOMS: atom_id res chain seq x y z
N MET A 1 55.35 65.13 -21.91
CA MET A 1 55.41 63.65 -21.79
C MET A 1 55.19 63.32 -20.32
N LYS A 2 53.95 63.04 -19.90
CA LYS A 2 53.30 61.70 -19.81
C LYS A 2 53.98 60.82 -18.75
N LEU A 3 53.34 60.16 -17.76
CA LEU A 3 51.97 60.07 -17.24
C LEU A 3 52.07 59.17 -15.97
N VAL A 4 51.59 59.67 -14.82
CA VAL A 4 50.68 59.07 -13.80
C VAL A 4 50.75 57.54 -13.46
N PRO A 5 50.66 57.15 -12.16
CA PRO A 5 50.82 55.77 -11.70
C PRO A 5 49.52 54.96 -11.82
N ASN A 6 49.60 53.71 -12.29
CA ASN A 6 48.45 52.81 -12.38
C ASN A 6 48.49 51.71 -11.32
N LYS A 7 47.58 51.87 -10.35
CA LYS A 7 47.03 50.84 -9.49
C LYS A 7 46.48 49.71 -10.36
N PHE A 8 47.01 48.50 -10.23
CA PHE A 8 46.25 47.29 -10.55
C PHE A 8 46.26 46.39 -9.33
N ALA A 9 45.17 46.55 -8.56
CA ALA A 9 44.70 45.54 -7.64
C ALA A 9 44.41 44.26 -8.44
N LEU A 10 45.20 43.20 -8.24
CA LEU A 10 44.74 41.84 -8.51
C LEU A 10 44.10 41.33 -7.23
N LEU A 11 42.88 41.78 -6.99
CA LEU A 11 41.96 41.13 -6.07
C LEU A 11 41.54 39.82 -6.76
N ALA A 12 42.26 38.73 -6.49
CA ALA A 12 41.81 37.40 -6.84
C ALA A 12 40.59 37.09 -5.97
N ILE A 13 39.40 37.48 -6.45
CA ILE A 13 38.13 37.01 -5.93
C ILE A 13 38.10 35.51 -6.27
N ILE A 14 38.54 34.69 -5.31
CA ILE A 14 38.12 33.30 -5.24
C ILE A 14 36.62 33.37 -4.94
N LEU A 15 35.82 33.42 -6.01
CA LEU A 15 34.41 33.10 -5.96
C LEU A 15 34.39 31.60 -5.64
N ALA A 16 34.47 31.28 -4.35
CA ALA A 16 34.10 29.98 -3.86
C ALA A 16 32.63 29.82 -4.22
N GLY A 17 32.38 29.17 -5.36
CA GLY A 17 31.06 28.71 -5.74
C GLY A 17 30.61 27.75 -4.66
N LEU A 18 29.91 28.27 -3.66
CA LEU A 18 28.98 27.50 -2.86
C LEU A 18 27.87 27.10 -3.82
N SER A 19 28.13 26.07 -4.61
CA SER A 19 27.07 25.19 -5.07
C SER A 19 26.49 24.58 -3.80
N ALA A 20 25.54 25.28 -3.18
CA ALA A 20 24.59 24.63 -2.32
C ALA A 20 23.97 23.54 -3.20
N ALA A 21 24.43 22.29 -3.01
CA ALA A 21 23.80 21.14 -3.62
C ALA A 21 22.36 21.20 -3.13
N GLN A 22 21.46 21.68 -3.99
CA GLN A 22 20.06 21.78 -3.67
C GLN A 22 19.63 20.35 -3.40
N ALA A 23 19.36 20.05 -2.12
CA ALA A 23 18.97 18.72 -1.71
C ALA A 23 17.80 18.31 -2.61
N LYS A 24 17.98 17.23 -3.37
CA LYS A 24 16.95 16.75 -4.29
C LYS A 24 15.67 16.57 -3.48
N ASP A 25 14.57 17.19 -3.93
CA ASP A 25 13.28 17.07 -3.26
C ASP A 25 12.99 15.58 -3.01
N PRO A 26 12.86 15.14 -1.74
CA PRO A 26 12.68 13.73 -1.43
C PRO A 26 11.30 13.21 -1.86
N LEU A 27 10.33 14.10 -2.08
CA LEU A 27 8.93 13.79 -2.39
C LEU A 27 8.46 14.62 -3.61
N PRO A 28 9.06 14.43 -4.80
CA PRO A 28 8.88 15.32 -5.94
C PRO A 28 7.48 15.27 -6.56
N SER A 29 6.73 14.18 -6.40
CA SER A 29 5.35 14.05 -6.87
C SER A 29 4.33 14.59 -5.86
N TRP A 30 4.78 15.11 -4.71
CA TRP A 30 3.93 15.80 -3.75
C TRP A 30 3.96 17.32 -3.98
N ASN A 31 2.80 17.96 -3.91
CA ASN A 31 2.67 19.41 -3.81
C ASN A 31 3.21 19.88 -2.45
N ASP A 32 3.71 21.11 -2.43
CA ASP A 32 4.07 21.73 -1.16
C ASP A 32 2.78 22.09 -0.41
N GLY A 33 2.66 21.59 0.82
CA GLY A 33 1.41 21.67 1.57
C GLY A 33 1.53 20.96 2.92
N ALA A 34 0.42 20.96 3.67
CA ALA A 34 0.38 20.39 5.02
C ALA A 34 0.75 18.90 5.04
N ALA A 35 0.30 18.12 4.05
CA ALA A 35 0.58 16.69 3.97
C ALA A 35 2.06 16.38 3.76
N LYS A 36 2.71 17.02 2.77
CA LYS A 36 4.15 16.85 2.54
C LYS A 36 4.96 17.31 3.76
N LYS A 37 4.55 18.42 4.39
CA LYS A 37 5.22 18.96 5.57
C LYS A 37 5.10 18.06 6.80
N SER A 38 3.94 17.44 7.04
CA SER A 38 3.79 16.53 8.19
C SER A 38 4.71 15.31 8.08
N ILE A 39 4.92 14.80 6.87
CA ILE A 39 5.89 13.73 6.60
C ILE A 39 7.31 14.19 6.89
N THR A 40 7.76 15.28 6.28
CA THR A 40 9.17 15.70 6.36
C THR A 40 9.53 16.22 7.76
N ASP A 41 8.64 16.94 8.42
CA ASP A 41 8.82 17.38 9.81
C ASP A 41 8.91 16.18 10.76
N PHE A 42 8.02 15.19 10.63
CA PHE A 42 8.03 13.99 11.46
C PHE A 42 9.35 13.22 11.31
N VAL A 43 9.77 12.99 10.07
CA VAL A 43 11.04 12.31 9.79
C VAL A 43 12.22 13.10 10.35
N ALA A 44 12.28 14.42 10.13
CA ALA A 44 13.34 15.24 10.70
C ALA A 44 13.36 15.16 12.24
N LYS A 45 12.18 15.26 12.87
CA LYS A 45 12.01 15.23 14.32
C LYS A 45 12.53 13.93 14.96
N ILE A 46 12.26 12.77 14.34
CA ILE A 46 12.63 11.46 14.91
C ILE A 46 14.02 10.95 14.48
N THR A 47 14.67 11.62 13.52
CA THR A 47 15.98 11.19 12.99
C THR A 47 17.14 12.13 13.30
N THR A 48 16.88 13.37 13.71
CA THR A 48 17.93 14.36 14.03
C THR A 48 18.63 14.02 15.34
N GLU A 49 19.95 13.89 15.30
CA GLU A 49 20.77 13.67 16.50
C GLU A 49 20.56 14.81 17.52
N GLY A 50 20.37 14.44 18.80
CA GLY A 50 20.08 15.38 19.87
C GLY A 50 18.62 15.82 19.98
N SER A 51 17.73 15.39 19.08
CA SER A 51 16.28 15.57 19.25
C SER A 51 15.77 14.81 20.48
N SER A 52 14.88 15.43 21.26
CA SER A 52 14.15 14.76 22.35
C SER A 52 13.25 13.62 21.87
N ASP A 53 12.92 13.62 20.58
CA ASP A 53 12.03 12.65 19.94
C ASP A 53 12.81 11.68 19.04
N LEU A 54 14.14 11.64 19.14
CA LEU A 54 14.98 10.72 18.38
C LEU A 54 14.53 9.28 18.63
N VAL A 55 14.21 8.54 17.57
CA VAL A 55 13.84 7.13 17.63
C VAL A 55 14.99 6.28 17.05
N PRO A 56 15.47 5.23 17.74
CA PRO A 56 16.46 4.30 17.21
C PRO A 56 16.00 3.66 15.89
N ARG A 57 16.93 3.39 14.96
CA ARG A 57 16.60 2.91 13.60
C ARG A 57 15.79 1.61 13.62
N GLU A 58 16.11 0.72 14.56
CA GLU A 58 15.46 -0.56 14.78
C GLU A 58 14.00 -0.46 15.22
N GLU A 59 13.58 0.69 15.75
CA GLU A 59 12.21 0.99 16.22
C GLU A 59 11.40 1.80 15.20
N ARG A 60 12.01 2.26 14.11
CA ARG A 60 11.35 3.02 13.04
C ARG A 60 10.52 2.11 12.15
N ILE A 61 9.34 1.71 12.64
CA ILE A 61 8.39 0.89 11.90
C ILE A 61 7.30 1.80 11.32
N ALA A 62 7.06 1.69 10.01
CA ALA A 62 5.95 2.32 9.31
C ALA A 62 5.07 1.26 8.64
N THR A 63 3.75 1.35 8.80
CA THR A 63 2.78 0.40 8.24
C THR A 63 1.87 1.07 7.22
N PHE A 64 1.61 0.39 6.11
CA PHE A 64 0.80 0.87 5.00
C PHE A 64 -0.28 -0.16 4.67
N ASP A 65 -1.53 0.25 4.49
CA ASP A 65 -2.43 -0.57 3.67
C ASP A 65 -1.92 -0.63 2.22
N ASN A 66 -2.42 -1.57 1.44
CA ASN A 66 -2.11 -1.74 0.03
C ASN A 66 -3.21 -1.18 -0.88
N ASP A 67 -4.39 -1.80 -0.87
CA ASP A 67 -5.55 -1.39 -1.66
C ASP A 67 -5.97 0.03 -1.26
N GLY A 68 -6.08 0.96 -2.22
CA GLY A 68 -6.46 2.35 -1.98
C GLY A 68 -5.39 3.23 -1.31
N THR A 69 -4.32 2.64 -0.77
CA THR A 69 -3.23 3.37 -0.11
C THR A 69 -1.94 3.36 -0.90
N LEU A 70 -1.52 2.23 -1.48
CA LEU A 70 -0.32 2.11 -2.32
C LEU A 70 -0.66 1.93 -3.80
N TRP A 71 -1.85 1.44 -4.13
CA TRP A 71 -2.35 1.32 -5.50
C TRP A 71 -3.85 1.55 -5.61
N CYS A 72 -4.33 1.69 -6.83
CA CYS A 72 -5.75 1.78 -7.14
C CYS A 72 -6.50 0.52 -6.68
N GLU A 73 -7.71 0.69 -6.16
CA GLU A 73 -8.61 -0.40 -5.74
C GLU A 73 -9.96 -0.41 -6.48
N GLN A 74 -10.20 0.59 -7.33
CA GLN A 74 -11.40 0.68 -8.14
C GLN A 74 -11.19 -0.01 -9.49
N PRO A 75 -12.25 -0.51 -10.16
CA PRO A 75 -13.63 -0.61 -9.68
C PRO A 75 -13.87 -1.74 -8.66
N LEU A 76 -12.86 -2.59 -8.44
CA LEU A 76 -12.88 -3.71 -7.49
C LEU A 76 -11.43 -4.00 -7.06
N TYR A 77 -11.24 -4.43 -5.82
CA TYR A 77 -9.94 -4.91 -5.32
C TYR A 77 -9.29 -5.86 -6.32
N PHE A 78 -7.99 -5.67 -6.61
CA PHE A 78 -7.35 -6.43 -7.68
C PHE A 78 -7.23 -7.92 -7.35
N GLN A 79 -7.13 -8.29 -6.08
CA GLN A 79 -7.23 -9.70 -5.66
C GLN A 79 -8.60 -10.30 -5.98
N LEU A 80 -9.68 -9.53 -5.86
CA LEU A 80 -11.01 -10.00 -6.23
C LEU A 80 -11.06 -10.25 -7.74
N LEU A 81 -10.54 -9.33 -8.56
CA LEU A 81 -10.44 -9.50 -10.02
C LEU A 81 -9.62 -10.75 -10.39
N PHE A 82 -8.49 -10.98 -9.71
CA PHE A 82 -7.73 -12.21 -9.81
C PHE A 82 -8.59 -13.44 -9.49
N ALA A 83 -9.33 -13.42 -8.39
CA ALA A 83 -10.21 -14.52 -8.00
C ALA A 83 -11.31 -14.76 -9.05
N LEU A 84 -11.87 -13.71 -9.67
CA LEU A 84 -12.86 -13.85 -10.75
C LEU A 84 -12.26 -14.57 -11.97
N ASP A 85 -11.05 -14.22 -12.38
CA ASP A 85 -10.36 -14.90 -13.48
C ASP A 85 -10.00 -16.34 -13.12
N ARG A 86 -9.63 -16.60 -11.87
CA ARG A 86 -9.39 -17.95 -11.35
C ARG A 86 -10.66 -18.81 -11.38
N VAL A 87 -11.83 -18.26 -11.04
CA VAL A 87 -13.11 -18.98 -11.17
C VAL A 87 -13.31 -19.43 -12.63
N ARG A 88 -13.06 -18.56 -13.61
CA ARG A 88 -13.19 -18.94 -15.02
C ARG A 88 -12.20 -20.02 -15.43
N ALA A 89 -10.95 -19.92 -15.00
CA ALA A 89 -9.90 -20.89 -15.30
C ALA A 89 -10.19 -22.28 -14.68
N LEU A 90 -10.79 -22.31 -13.50
CA LEU A 90 -11.12 -23.54 -12.77
C LEU A 90 -12.49 -24.12 -13.15
N ALA A 91 -13.38 -23.34 -13.76
CA ALA A 91 -14.74 -23.78 -14.11
C ALA A 91 -14.84 -25.11 -14.88
N PRO A 92 -13.92 -25.46 -15.81
CA PRO A 92 -13.95 -26.78 -16.47
C PRO A 92 -13.82 -27.98 -15.51
N GLN A 93 -13.22 -27.77 -14.33
CA GLN A 93 -13.03 -28.77 -13.29
C GLN A 93 -14.17 -28.78 -12.26
N HIS A 94 -15.10 -27.82 -12.35
CA HIS A 94 -16.17 -27.59 -11.39
C HIS A 94 -17.54 -27.43 -12.10
N PRO A 95 -18.11 -28.53 -12.64
CA PRO A 95 -19.39 -28.46 -13.35
C PRO A 95 -20.54 -27.92 -12.49
N GLU A 96 -20.47 -28.10 -11.17
CA GLU A 96 -21.45 -27.60 -10.20
C GLU A 96 -21.50 -26.07 -10.12
N TRP A 97 -20.46 -25.36 -10.55
CA TRP A 97 -20.44 -23.88 -10.55
C TRP A 97 -21.39 -23.26 -11.56
N ARG A 98 -21.92 -24.05 -12.51
CA ARG A 98 -22.92 -23.57 -13.47
C ARG A 98 -24.25 -23.21 -12.82
N THR A 99 -24.56 -23.80 -11.68
CA THR A 99 -25.83 -23.60 -10.95
C THR A 99 -25.66 -23.12 -9.51
N LYS A 100 -24.45 -23.25 -8.94
CA LYS A 100 -24.16 -22.87 -7.56
C LYS A 100 -23.70 -21.42 -7.44
N GLU A 101 -24.41 -20.62 -6.64
CA GLU A 101 -24.00 -19.25 -6.33
C GLU A 101 -22.85 -19.17 -5.30
N PRO A 102 -21.97 -18.14 -5.37
CA PRO A 102 -21.97 -17.02 -6.32
C PRO A 102 -21.32 -17.31 -7.69
N PHE A 103 -20.84 -18.53 -7.92
CA PHE A 103 -20.08 -18.88 -9.12
C PHE A 103 -20.93 -18.83 -10.39
N ALA A 104 -22.20 -19.21 -10.30
CA ALA A 104 -23.12 -19.19 -11.44
C ALA A 104 -23.33 -17.77 -11.98
N SER A 105 -23.57 -16.78 -11.11
CA SER A 105 -23.61 -15.36 -11.51
C SER A 105 -22.28 -14.89 -12.12
N LEU A 106 -21.13 -15.24 -11.52
CA LEU A 106 -19.81 -14.87 -12.06
C LEU A 106 -19.57 -15.40 -13.47
N LEU A 107 -19.90 -16.67 -13.71
CA LEU A 107 -19.71 -17.32 -15.01
C LEU A 107 -20.63 -16.74 -16.09
N LYS A 108 -21.75 -16.12 -15.69
CA LYS A 108 -22.66 -15.37 -16.58
C LYS A 108 -22.25 -13.89 -16.77
N GLY A 109 -21.16 -13.45 -16.13
CA GLY A 109 -20.70 -12.06 -16.17
C GLY A 109 -21.45 -11.11 -15.22
N ASP A 110 -22.33 -11.63 -14.36
CA ASP A 110 -23.06 -10.85 -13.37
C ASP A 110 -22.22 -10.70 -12.08
N VAL A 111 -21.20 -9.85 -12.15
CA VAL A 111 -20.31 -9.57 -11.01
C VAL A 111 -21.09 -8.92 -9.86
N LYS A 112 -22.07 -8.07 -10.15
CA LYS A 112 -22.88 -7.41 -9.13
C LYS A 112 -23.72 -8.43 -8.35
N GLY A 113 -24.41 -9.33 -9.04
CA GLY A 113 -25.19 -10.40 -8.40
C GLY A 113 -24.32 -11.37 -7.63
N ALA A 114 -23.15 -11.73 -8.17
CA ALA A 114 -22.19 -12.59 -7.48
C ALA A 114 -21.68 -12.00 -6.16
N LEU A 115 -21.52 -10.68 -6.09
CA LEU A 115 -21.04 -9.96 -4.90
C LEU A 115 -22.18 -9.44 -4.01
N ALA A 116 -23.45 -9.73 -4.32
CA ALA A 116 -24.60 -9.26 -3.55
C ALA A 116 -24.60 -9.76 -2.10
N GLY A 117 -23.94 -10.89 -1.83
CA GLY A 117 -23.73 -11.41 -0.47
C GLY A 117 -22.61 -10.70 0.32
N GLY A 118 -22.03 -9.62 -0.21
CA GLY A 118 -20.98 -8.83 0.44
C GLY A 118 -19.72 -9.64 0.77
N GLU A 119 -19.13 -9.35 1.92
CA GLU A 119 -17.90 -9.99 2.42
C GLU A 119 -17.99 -11.53 2.40
N HIS A 120 -19.15 -12.12 2.74
CA HIS A 120 -19.31 -13.58 2.73
C HIS A 120 -19.17 -14.19 1.32
N ALA A 121 -19.72 -13.52 0.31
CA ALA A 121 -19.60 -13.97 -1.08
C ALA A 121 -18.15 -13.84 -1.57
N MET A 122 -17.48 -12.73 -1.25
CA MET A 122 -16.06 -12.51 -1.57
C MET A 122 -15.17 -13.58 -0.93
N LEU A 123 -15.36 -13.84 0.37
CA LEU A 123 -14.60 -14.88 1.09
C LEU A 123 -14.79 -16.25 0.44
N LYS A 124 -16.02 -16.63 0.08
CA LYS A 124 -16.28 -17.92 -0.59
C LYS A 124 -15.56 -18.05 -1.94
N ILE A 125 -15.53 -16.98 -2.73
CA ILE A 125 -14.83 -16.94 -4.02
C ILE A 125 -13.31 -17.06 -3.80
N ILE A 126 -12.75 -16.29 -2.87
CA ILE A 126 -11.33 -16.31 -2.54
C ILE A 126 -10.91 -17.70 -2.04
N MET A 127 -11.62 -18.25 -1.06
CA MET A 127 -11.29 -19.57 -0.48
C MET A 127 -11.18 -20.68 -1.52
N VAL A 128 -12.15 -20.76 -2.43
CA VAL A 128 -12.19 -21.84 -3.43
C VAL A 128 -11.14 -21.66 -4.53
N THR A 129 -10.78 -20.41 -4.85
CA THR A 129 -9.79 -20.12 -5.91
C THR A 129 -8.35 -20.15 -5.42
N HIS A 130 -8.13 -20.08 -4.11
CA HIS A 130 -6.81 -19.93 -3.49
C HIS A 130 -6.33 -21.18 -2.74
N ALA A 131 -7.17 -22.19 -2.49
CA ALA A 131 -6.81 -23.40 -1.74
C ALA A 131 -6.65 -24.65 -2.63
N GLY A 132 -6.12 -25.74 -2.06
CA GLY A 132 -5.99 -27.04 -2.74
C GLY A 132 -4.69 -27.23 -3.53
N MET A 133 -3.79 -26.25 -3.52
CA MET A 133 -2.49 -26.28 -4.18
C MET A 133 -1.36 -25.95 -3.19
N THR A 134 -0.12 -26.16 -3.59
CA THR A 134 1.04 -25.73 -2.80
C THR A 134 1.17 -24.21 -2.80
N THR A 135 1.90 -23.67 -1.82
CA THR A 135 2.23 -22.23 -1.79
C THR A 135 3.03 -21.81 -3.04
N ALA A 136 3.95 -22.65 -3.52
CA ALA A 136 4.75 -22.37 -4.71
C ALA A 136 3.92 -22.35 -6.01
N GLU A 137 2.96 -23.28 -6.16
CA GLU A 137 2.03 -23.27 -7.30
C GLU A 137 1.15 -22.01 -7.29
N PHE A 138 0.63 -21.63 -6.12
CA PHE A 138 -0.17 -20.42 -5.97
C PHE A 138 0.65 -19.16 -6.29
N GLU A 139 1.88 -19.07 -5.79
CA GLU A 139 2.81 -17.99 -6.12
C GLU A 139 3.01 -17.85 -7.63
N GLN A 140 3.23 -18.95 -8.34
CA GLN A 140 3.40 -18.91 -9.80
C GLN A 140 2.13 -18.44 -10.50
N ILE A 141 0.96 -18.93 -10.09
CA ILE A 141 -0.34 -18.49 -10.63
C ILE A 141 -0.53 -16.98 -10.46
N VAL A 142 -0.17 -16.44 -9.30
CA VAL A 142 -0.24 -14.99 -9.03
C VAL A 142 0.74 -14.24 -9.92
N LYS A 143 1.99 -14.71 -10.05
CA LYS A 143 3.02 -14.10 -10.92
C LYS A 143 2.56 -14.04 -12.38
N ASP A 144 1.97 -15.13 -12.89
CA ASP A 144 1.51 -15.21 -14.27
C ASP A 144 0.34 -14.25 -14.53
N TRP A 145 -0.61 -14.18 -13.59
CA TRP A 145 -1.74 -13.27 -13.70
C TRP A 145 -1.31 -11.81 -13.61
N ILE A 146 -0.53 -11.44 -12.59
CA ILE A 146 -0.16 -10.04 -12.34
C ILE A 146 0.75 -9.47 -13.44
N ALA A 147 1.49 -10.34 -14.15
CA ALA A 147 2.33 -9.94 -15.29
C ALA A 147 1.52 -9.52 -16.54
N THR A 148 0.27 -9.97 -16.67
CA THR A 148 -0.52 -9.80 -17.91
C THR A 148 -1.85 -9.09 -17.70
N ALA A 149 -2.43 -9.19 -16.50
CA ALA A 149 -3.72 -8.59 -16.18
C ALA A 149 -3.62 -7.07 -16.13
N LYS A 150 -4.60 -6.40 -16.73
CA LYS A 150 -4.61 -4.95 -16.92
C LYS A 150 -5.86 -4.32 -16.33
N HIS A 151 -5.68 -3.14 -15.77
CA HIS A 151 -6.77 -2.33 -15.28
C HIS A 151 -7.73 -1.89 -16.41
N PRO A 152 -9.06 -2.02 -16.24
CA PRO A 152 -10.02 -1.77 -17.33
C PRO A 152 -10.08 -0.31 -17.78
N LYS A 153 -9.92 0.66 -16.86
CA LYS A 153 -9.84 2.11 -17.18
C LYS A 153 -8.49 2.48 -17.82
N PHE A 154 -7.39 2.29 -17.08
CA PHE A 154 -6.06 2.75 -17.48
C PHE A 154 -5.38 1.93 -18.58
N LYS A 155 -5.84 0.68 -18.84
CA LYS A 155 -5.23 -0.25 -19.80
C LYS A 155 -3.74 -0.54 -19.54
N ARG A 156 -3.31 -0.40 -18.30
CA ARG A 156 -1.97 -0.71 -17.79
C ARG A 156 -2.01 -1.94 -16.89
N PRO A 157 -0.90 -2.69 -16.75
CA PRO A 157 -0.76 -3.70 -15.71
C PRO A 157 -1.14 -3.13 -14.34
N TYR A 158 -1.78 -3.95 -13.48
CA TYR A 158 -2.19 -3.49 -12.15
C TYR A 158 -1.00 -2.96 -11.31
N THR A 159 0.19 -3.53 -11.50
CA THR A 159 1.44 -3.06 -10.84
C THR A 159 1.96 -1.72 -11.37
N GLU A 160 1.41 -1.19 -12.45
CA GLU A 160 1.67 0.19 -12.90
C GLU A 160 0.61 1.17 -12.35
N CYS A 161 -0.53 0.68 -11.84
CA CYS A 161 -1.57 1.48 -11.19
C CYS A 161 -1.25 1.77 -9.71
N VAL A 162 0.04 1.93 -9.40
CA VAL A 162 0.54 2.29 -8.07
C VAL A 162 0.71 3.79 -7.93
N TYR A 163 0.53 4.30 -6.71
CA TYR A 163 0.62 5.74 -6.47
C TYR A 163 2.07 6.18 -6.38
N GLN A 164 2.53 6.92 -7.38
CA GLN A 164 3.89 7.44 -7.48
C GLN A 164 4.32 8.24 -6.22
N PRO A 165 3.47 9.10 -5.63
CA PRO A 165 3.82 9.81 -4.39
C PRO A 165 4.07 8.86 -3.21
N MET A 166 3.34 7.75 -3.14
CA MET A 166 3.50 6.76 -2.06
C MET A 166 4.74 5.88 -2.27
N VAL A 167 5.09 5.56 -3.52
CA VAL A 167 6.36 4.90 -3.85
C VAL A 167 7.56 5.78 -3.45
N GLU A 168 7.48 7.09 -3.68
CA GLU A 168 8.48 8.06 -3.23
C GLU A 168 8.56 8.13 -1.70
N LEU A 169 7.42 8.15 -1.02
CA LEU A 169 7.35 8.13 0.44
C LEU A 169 8.00 6.87 1.02
N LEU A 170 7.70 5.69 0.48
CA LEU A 170 8.34 4.44 0.89
C LEU A 170 9.86 4.50 0.76
N ALA A 171 10.36 5.03 -0.36
CA ALA A 171 11.80 5.20 -0.57
C ALA A 171 12.40 6.22 0.42
N TYR A 172 11.73 7.34 0.65
CA TYR A 172 12.16 8.37 1.60
C TYR A 172 12.23 7.84 3.03
N LEU A 173 11.23 7.10 3.49
CA LEU A 173 11.24 6.50 4.82
C LEU A 173 12.39 5.50 4.98
N ARG A 174 12.60 4.60 4.01
CA ARG A 174 13.73 3.65 4.04
C ARG A 174 15.09 4.35 4.05
N ALA A 175 15.25 5.41 3.27
CA ALA A 175 16.48 6.23 3.28
C ALA A 175 16.75 6.85 4.66
N ASN A 176 15.69 7.08 5.45
CA ASN A 176 15.75 7.57 6.82
C ASN A 176 15.69 6.47 7.89
N GLY A 177 15.96 5.22 7.49
CA GLY A 177 16.14 4.08 8.39
C GLY A 177 14.85 3.44 8.89
N PHE A 178 13.70 3.70 8.26
CA PHE A 178 12.48 2.97 8.55
C PHE A 178 12.48 1.57 7.94
N LYS A 179 11.79 0.65 8.60
CA LYS A 179 11.27 -0.57 7.99
C LYS A 179 9.82 -0.31 7.57
N THR A 180 9.50 -0.55 6.31
CA THR A 180 8.18 -0.27 5.72
C THR A 180 7.42 -1.58 5.52
N PHE A 181 6.32 -1.75 6.26
CA PHE A 181 5.48 -2.95 6.22
C PHE A 181 4.17 -2.68 5.47
N ILE A 182 3.66 -3.69 4.77
CA ILE A 182 2.26 -3.74 4.34
C ILE A 182 1.43 -4.40 5.44
N VAL A 183 0.25 -3.86 5.73
CA VAL A 183 -0.76 -4.41 6.65
C VAL A 183 -2.14 -4.24 5.98
N SER A 184 -2.61 -5.32 5.36
CA SER A 184 -3.73 -5.24 4.41
C SER A 184 -4.75 -6.36 4.57
N GLY A 185 -6.02 -6.03 4.37
CA GLY A 185 -7.09 -7.03 4.30
C GLY A 185 -6.91 -8.02 3.14
N GLY A 186 -6.14 -7.66 2.12
CA GLY A 186 -5.76 -8.51 1.01
C GLY A 186 -4.94 -9.75 1.43
N GLY A 187 -4.95 -10.77 0.58
CA GLY A 187 -4.25 -12.03 0.81
C GLY A 187 -2.73 -11.86 0.83
N ILE A 188 -2.08 -12.28 1.92
CA ILE A 188 -0.63 -12.16 2.12
C ILE A 188 0.17 -12.79 0.97
N GLU A 189 -0.22 -13.99 0.50
CA GLU A 189 0.44 -14.68 -0.61
C GLU A 189 -0.02 -14.22 -1.99
N PHE A 190 -1.04 -13.37 -2.09
CA PHE A 190 -1.33 -12.64 -3.33
C PHE A 190 -0.39 -11.44 -3.49
N MET A 191 0.03 -10.80 -2.39
CA MET A 191 0.90 -9.61 -2.42
C MET A 191 2.38 -9.95 -2.54
N ARG A 192 2.88 -10.88 -1.69
CA ARG A 192 4.30 -11.27 -1.62
C ARG A 192 5.02 -11.52 -2.97
N PRO A 193 4.37 -12.10 -4.00
CA PRO A 193 5.08 -12.41 -5.25
C PRO A 193 5.54 -11.19 -6.06
N TRP A 194 5.05 -9.98 -5.77
CA TRP A 194 5.32 -8.79 -6.58
C TRP A 194 5.64 -7.51 -5.78
N THR A 195 5.27 -7.40 -4.51
CA THR A 195 5.46 -6.17 -3.71
C THR A 195 6.91 -5.74 -3.58
N GLU A 196 7.87 -6.67 -3.52
CA GLU A 196 9.29 -6.33 -3.39
C GLU A 196 9.78 -5.57 -4.63
N LYS A 197 9.44 -6.07 -5.83
CA LYS A 197 9.83 -5.45 -7.09
C LYS A 197 9.19 -4.07 -7.28
N VAL A 198 7.95 -3.89 -6.81
CA VAL A 198 7.14 -2.69 -7.08
C VAL A 198 7.32 -1.62 -5.99
N TYR A 199 7.35 -2.01 -4.72
CA TYR A 199 7.39 -1.11 -3.56
C TYR A 199 8.73 -1.11 -2.82
N GLY A 200 9.59 -2.10 -3.07
CA GLY A 200 10.78 -2.36 -2.25
C GLY A 200 10.43 -2.92 -0.87
N ILE A 201 9.29 -3.60 -0.74
CA ILE A 201 8.81 -4.25 0.50
C ILE A 201 8.94 -5.77 0.34
N PRO A 202 9.92 -6.42 1.01
CA PRO A 202 10.18 -7.84 0.86
C PRO A 202 9.09 -8.69 1.53
N PRO A 203 8.98 -10.00 1.21
CA PRO A 203 7.88 -10.85 1.65
C PRO A 203 7.68 -10.94 3.17
N GLU A 204 8.75 -10.86 3.96
CA GLU A 204 8.71 -10.86 5.43
C GLU A 204 8.21 -9.53 6.04
N GLN A 205 8.07 -8.48 5.22
CA GLN A 205 7.47 -7.20 5.59
C GLN A 205 6.05 -7.03 5.04
N VAL A 206 5.42 -8.12 4.60
CA VAL A 206 4.02 -8.14 4.18
C VAL A 206 3.21 -8.88 5.23
N VAL A 207 2.24 -8.18 5.83
CA VAL A 207 1.19 -8.71 6.71
C VAL A 207 -0.12 -8.63 5.93
N GLY A 208 -0.91 -9.70 6.00
CA GLY A 208 -2.23 -9.70 5.37
C GLY A 208 -3.07 -10.91 5.74
N SER A 209 -4.28 -10.95 5.20
CA SER A 209 -5.20 -12.08 5.40
C SER A 209 -4.59 -13.39 4.88
N SER A 210 -4.84 -14.50 5.56
CA SER A 210 -4.23 -15.80 5.26
C SER A 210 -5.17 -16.97 5.47
N ILE A 211 -4.90 -18.05 4.74
CA ILE A 211 -5.48 -19.38 4.96
C ILE A 211 -4.44 -20.28 5.62
N LYS A 212 -4.90 -21.35 6.28
CA LYS A 212 -3.99 -22.29 6.94
C LYS A 212 -3.12 -22.99 5.91
N THR A 213 -1.87 -23.25 6.30
CA THR A 213 -0.96 -24.11 5.55
C THR A 213 -0.68 -25.39 6.31
N LYS A 214 -0.42 -26.47 5.57
CA LYS A 214 -0.06 -27.77 6.13
C LYS A 214 1.21 -28.28 5.47
N TYR A 215 2.17 -28.69 6.29
CA TYR A 215 3.36 -29.40 5.82
C TYR A 215 2.98 -30.80 5.35
N GLU A 216 3.39 -31.16 4.14
CA GLU A 216 3.22 -32.50 3.57
C GLU A 216 4.47 -32.93 2.80
N MET A 217 4.64 -34.24 2.64
CA MET A 217 5.62 -34.81 1.71
C MET A 217 4.88 -35.19 0.41
N ARG A 218 5.35 -34.69 -0.74
CA ARG A 218 4.88 -35.09 -2.08
C ARG A 218 6.09 -35.49 -2.92
N ASP A 219 6.10 -36.72 -3.43
CA ASP A 219 7.21 -37.28 -4.21
C ASP A 219 8.58 -37.06 -3.51
N ASP A 220 8.63 -37.39 -2.22
CA ASP A 220 9.79 -37.22 -1.31
C ASP A 220 10.29 -35.77 -1.14
N LYS A 221 9.48 -34.76 -1.51
CA LYS A 221 9.79 -33.34 -1.31
C LYS A 221 8.86 -32.70 -0.27
N PRO A 222 9.39 -31.91 0.68
CA PRO A 222 8.57 -31.14 1.59
C PRO A 222 7.85 -30.01 0.85
N VAL A 223 6.55 -29.90 1.05
CA VAL A 223 5.71 -28.83 0.49
C VAL A 223 4.80 -28.25 1.57
N LEU A 224 4.35 -27.01 1.34
CA LEU A 224 3.28 -26.38 2.13
C LEU A 224 2.01 -26.36 1.29
N MET A 225 1.01 -27.10 1.75
CA MET A 225 -0.32 -27.14 1.14
C MET A 225 -1.21 -26.05 1.69
N ARG A 226 -1.92 -25.35 0.80
CA ARG A 226 -2.91 -24.33 1.13
C ARG A 226 -4.26 -24.98 1.42
N LEU A 227 -4.70 -24.92 2.68
CA LEU A 227 -5.95 -25.55 3.11
C LEU A 227 -7.16 -24.64 2.86
N PRO A 228 -8.35 -25.19 2.58
CA PRO A 228 -9.58 -24.42 2.47
C PRO A 228 -10.12 -24.01 3.86
N GLU A 229 -9.27 -23.46 4.70
CA GLU A 229 -9.58 -23.00 6.06
C GLU A 229 -8.92 -21.64 6.32
N MET A 230 -9.68 -20.67 6.83
CA MET A 230 -9.15 -19.36 7.21
C MET A 230 -8.17 -19.48 8.38
N ASN A 231 -7.06 -18.76 8.29
CA ASN A 231 -6.10 -18.62 9.39
C ASN A 231 -6.26 -17.27 10.09
N PHE A 232 -6.28 -16.18 9.33
CA PHE A 232 -6.33 -14.83 9.87
C PHE A 232 -6.95 -13.84 8.87
N ILE A 233 -7.68 -12.85 9.37
CA ILE A 233 -8.22 -11.72 8.60
C ILE A 233 -7.55 -10.45 9.12
N ASP A 234 -6.76 -9.80 8.27
CA ASP A 234 -5.95 -8.63 8.62
C ASP A 234 -6.65 -7.32 8.22
N ASP A 235 -7.88 -7.13 8.72
CA ASP A 235 -8.69 -5.95 8.43
C ASP A 235 -9.38 -5.42 9.70
N LYS A 236 -9.66 -4.11 9.75
CA LYS A 236 -10.26 -3.41 10.91
C LYS A 236 -9.47 -3.70 12.20
N THR A 237 -10.12 -4.25 13.22
CA THR A 237 -9.51 -4.68 14.48
C THR A 237 -8.47 -5.80 14.31
N GLY A 238 -8.49 -6.51 13.17
CA GLY A 238 -7.46 -7.46 12.78
C GLY A 238 -6.11 -6.80 12.56
N LYS A 239 -6.04 -5.59 11.98
CA LYS A 239 -4.76 -4.95 11.64
C LYS A 239 -3.81 -4.77 12.83
N PRO A 240 -4.24 -4.24 14.00
CA PRO A 240 -3.39 -4.22 15.19
C PRO A 240 -2.92 -5.61 15.67
N VAL A 241 -3.76 -6.64 15.51
CA VAL A 241 -3.41 -8.03 15.87
C VAL A 241 -2.39 -8.60 14.88
N GLY A 242 -2.53 -8.31 13.59
CA GLY A 242 -1.58 -8.67 12.53
C GLY A 242 -0.22 -8.04 12.79
N ILE A 243 -0.20 -6.74 13.07
CA ILE A 243 0.99 -5.99 13.49
C ILE A 243 1.65 -6.66 14.70
N ASN A 244 0.90 -6.94 15.77
CA ASN A 244 1.45 -7.55 16.98
C ASN A 244 2.05 -8.95 16.71
N SER A 245 1.34 -9.79 15.95
CA SER A 245 1.74 -11.18 15.70
C SER A 245 2.90 -11.32 14.71
N HIS A 246 2.98 -10.45 13.70
CA HIS A 246 4.00 -10.55 12.64
C HIS A 246 5.21 -9.65 12.89
N ILE A 247 4.99 -8.44 13.41
CA ILE A 247 6.05 -7.42 13.58
C ILE A 247 6.57 -7.43 15.02
N GLY A 248 5.69 -7.66 15.99
CA GLY A 248 6.04 -7.66 17.41
C GLY A 248 6.43 -6.27 17.96
N ARG A 249 6.14 -5.20 17.21
CA ARG A 249 6.43 -3.82 17.58
C ARG A 249 5.30 -2.90 17.13
N ARG A 250 4.94 -1.94 17.97
CA ARG A 250 3.98 -0.90 17.60
C ARG A 250 4.64 0.05 16.57
N PRO A 251 3.97 0.38 15.45
CA PRO A 251 4.48 1.34 14.49
C PRO A 251 4.60 2.75 15.08
N ILE A 252 5.42 3.58 14.45
CA ILE A 252 5.48 5.02 14.74
C ILE A 252 4.84 5.86 13.63
N ALA A 253 4.56 5.24 12.48
CA ALA A 253 3.81 5.85 11.39
C ALA A 253 2.85 4.83 10.76
N ALA A 254 1.63 5.27 10.42
CA ALA A 254 0.62 4.44 9.77
C ALA A 254 -0.11 5.20 8.66
N PHE A 255 -0.34 4.50 7.55
CA PHE A 255 -0.94 5.04 6.33
C PHE A 255 -2.07 4.10 5.87
N GLY A 256 -3.25 4.66 5.67
CA GLY A 256 -4.43 3.94 5.18
C GLY A 256 -5.28 4.80 4.26
N ASN A 257 -6.49 4.37 3.93
CA ASN A 257 -7.44 5.14 3.14
C ASN A 257 -8.92 4.83 3.42
N SER A 258 -9.23 3.90 4.33
CA SER A 258 -10.61 3.44 4.53
C SER A 258 -10.96 3.25 6.00
N ASP A 259 -12.25 3.02 6.28
CA ASP A 259 -12.74 2.65 7.61
C ASP A 259 -12.02 1.39 8.16
N GLY A 260 -11.51 0.52 7.27
CA GLY A 260 -10.73 -0.67 7.63
C GLY A 260 -9.37 -0.36 8.28
N ASP A 261 -8.88 0.87 8.13
CA ASP A 261 -7.59 1.30 8.67
C ASP A 261 -7.67 1.98 10.03
N GLN A 262 -8.87 2.35 10.46
CA GLN A 262 -9.06 3.19 11.64
C GLN A 262 -8.29 2.66 12.85
N GLN A 263 -8.43 1.37 13.17
CA GLN A 263 -7.80 0.77 14.35
C GLN A 263 -6.28 0.64 14.19
N MET A 264 -5.76 0.50 12.97
CA MET A 264 -4.31 0.53 12.72
C MET A 264 -3.73 1.91 13.06
N LEU A 265 -4.42 2.98 12.66
CA LEU A 265 -4.02 4.37 12.96
C LEU A 265 -4.15 4.67 14.46
N GLU A 266 -5.27 4.30 15.08
CA GLU A 266 -5.49 4.45 16.53
C GLU A 266 -4.41 3.73 17.35
N TRP A 267 -4.11 2.46 16.99
CA TRP A 267 -3.10 1.67 17.67
C TRP A 267 -1.70 2.30 17.57
N THR A 268 -1.35 2.81 16.40
CA THR A 268 -0.08 3.50 16.15
C THR A 268 0.01 4.79 16.96
N GLN A 269 -1.05 5.61 16.93
CA GLN A 269 -1.11 6.88 17.64
C GLN A 269 -1.04 6.74 19.16
N ALA A 270 -1.59 5.66 19.72
CA ALA A 270 -1.63 5.43 21.16
C ALA A 270 -0.24 5.16 21.80
N GLY A 271 0.85 5.12 21.02
CA GLY A 271 2.22 4.98 21.53
C GLY A 271 2.86 6.31 21.92
N ASP A 272 3.89 6.24 22.78
CA ASP A 272 4.57 7.43 23.31
C ASP A 272 5.51 8.10 22.29
N GLY A 273 5.62 9.43 22.36
CA GLY A 273 6.50 10.23 21.50
C GLY A 273 5.86 10.63 20.17
N ALA A 274 6.66 11.14 19.25
CA ALA A 274 6.15 11.58 17.95
C ALA A 274 5.51 10.44 17.15
N ARG A 275 4.34 10.67 16.55
CA ARG A 275 3.61 9.72 15.70
C ARG A 275 3.08 10.40 14.43
N LEU A 276 2.94 9.64 13.35
CA LEU A 276 2.41 10.11 12.08
C LEU A 276 1.28 9.19 11.59
N MET A 277 0.07 9.73 11.49
CA MET A 277 -1.10 9.02 10.97
C MET A 277 -1.60 9.76 9.75
N MET A 278 -1.76 9.04 8.65
CA MET A 278 -2.21 9.62 7.40
C MET A 278 -3.25 8.76 6.70
N LEU A 279 -4.22 9.41 6.06
CA LEU A 279 -5.27 8.78 5.26
C LEU A 279 -5.26 9.35 3.84
N VAL A 280 -5.30 8.49 2.82
CA VAL A 280 -5.49 8.92 1.43
C VAL A 280 -6.98 9.15 1.18
N HIS A 281 -7.35 10.36 0.75
CA HIS A 281 -8.70 10.70 0.35
C HIS A 281 -8.79 10.77 -1.18
N HIS A 282 -9.60 9.88 -1.75
CA HIS A 282 -9.78 9.71 -3.18
C HIS A 282 -10.80 10.72 -3.71
N ASP A 283 -10.34 11.93 -4.03
CA ASP A 283 -11.17 13.06 -4.47
C ASP A 283 -10.87 13.52 -5.91
N ASN A 284 -10.24 12.66 -6.72
CA ASN A 284 -9.78 13.00 -8.06
C ASN A 284 -10.37 12.10 -9.16
N ALA A 285 -11.64 12.33 -9.52
CA ALA A 285 -12.32 11.58 -10.58
C ALA A 285 -11.69 11.69 -11.98
N VAL A 286 -10.88 12.73 -12.23
CA VAL A 286 -10.27 12.99 -13.54
C VAL A 286 -9.05 12.09 -13.76
N ARG A 287 -8.13 12.07 -12.81
CA ARG A 287 -6.86 11.33 -12.92
C ARG A 287 -6.96 9.91 -12.35
N GLU A 288 -7.80 9.73 -11.33
CA GLU A 288 -8.05 8.45 -10.65
C GLU A 288 -9.55 8.20 -10.58
N PHE A 289 -10.11 8.06 -9.39
CA PHE A 289 -11.52 7.94 -9.06
C PHE A 289 -11.82 8.95 -7.93
N ALA A 290 -13.10 9.24 -7.73
CA ALA A 290 -13.57 9.96 -6.56
C ALA A 290 -14.63 9.11 -5.87
N TYR A 291 -14.40 8.79 -4.60
CA TYR A 291 -15.29 7.93 -3.81
C TYR A 291 -15.01 8.10 -2.31
N ASP A 292 -16.08 7.97 -1.51
CA ASP A 292 -16.05 8.16 -0.07
C ASP A 292 -17.06 7.22 0.64
N ALA A 293 -18.11 7.77 1.26
CA ALA A 293 -19.00 7.09 2.18
C ALA A 293 -19.96 6.11 1.49
N GLU A 294 -20.36 6.37 0.24
CA GLU A 294 -21.23 5.42 -0.48
C GLU A 294 -20.48 4.27 -1.15
N SER A 295 -19.14 4.35 -1.22
CA SER A 295 -18.34 3.31 -1.83
C SER A 295 -18.49 1.98 -1.09
N LYS A 296 -18.52 0.87 -1.83
CA LYS A 296 -18.47 -0.49 -1.28
C LYS A 296 -17.07 -1.09 -1.28
N ILE A 297 -16.12 -0.37 -1.86
CA ILE A 297 -14.71 -0.74 -2.01
C ILE A 297 -13.91 0.47 -1.49
N GLY A 298 -13.10 0.27 -0.44
CA GLY A 298 -12.38 1.37 0.19
C GLY A 298 -13.28 2.46 0.77
N THR A 299 -14.34 2.08 1.51
CA THR A 299 -15.28 3.04 2.11
C THR A 299 -14.52 4.02 3.01
N PHE A 300 -14.65 5.32 2.73
CA PHE A 300 -14.16 6.40 3.57
C PHE A 300 -15.38 7.12 4.15
N SER A 301 -15.78 6.79 5.37
CA SER A 301 -16.98 7.36 5.97
C SER A 301 -16.79 8.79 6.48
N ASP A 302 -17.89 9.53 6.62
CA ASP A 302 -17.93 10.80 7.36
C ASP A 302 -17.43 10.64 8.80
N ALA A 303 -17.66 9.47 9.40
CA ALA A 303 -17.19 9.15 10.75
C ALA A 303 -15.65 9.05 10.78
N LEU A 304 -15.03 8.42 9.78
CA LEU A 304 -13.56 8.39 9.67
C LEU A 304 -12.98 9.78 9.43
N MET A 305 -13.63 10.60 8.58
CA MET A 305 -13.24 12.00 8.40
C MET A 305 -13.30 12.78 9.72
N ALA A 306 -14.35 12.57 10.52
CA ALA A 306 -14.50 13.20 11.82
C ALA A 306 -13.44 12.72 12.83
N GLU A 307 -13.14 11.42 12.85
CA GLU A 307 -12.11 10.86 13.72
C GLU A 307 -10.71 11.37 13.35
N ALA A 308 -10.39 11.46 12.05
CA ALA A 308 -9.16 12.05 11.56
C ALA A 308 -8.99 13.50 12.03
N LYS A 309 -10.05 14.32 11.92
CA LYS A 309 -10.04 15.71 12.42
C LYS A 309 -9.85 15.78 13.93
N LYS A 310 -10.57 14.96 14.68
CA LYS A 310 -10.54 14.90 16.15
C LYS A 310 -9.16 14.50 16.67
N ASN A 311 -8.50 13.54 16.02
CA ASN A 311 -7.22 13.00 16.45
C ASN A 311 -6.02 13.62 15.73
N GLY A 312 -6.23 14.61 14.85
CA GLY A 312 -5.17 15.28 14.10
C GLY A 312 -4.46 14.37 13.09
N TRP A 313 -5.14 13.37 12.53
CA TRP A 313 -4.60 12.58 11.42
C TRP A 313 -4.58 13.43 10.16
N THR A 314 -3.51 13.30 9.37
CA THR A 314 -3.41 14.05 8.12
C THR A 314 -4.21 13.36 7.03
N VAL A 315 -5.23 14.02 6.49
CA VAL A 315 -5.97 13.54 5.32
C VAL A 315 -5.31 14.12 4.08
N ILE A 316 -4.82 13.25 3.20
CA ILE A 316 -4.15 13.58 1.93
C ILE A 316 -5.21 13.70 0.84
N SER A 317 -5.35 14.87 0.24
CA SER A 317 -6.18 15.04 -0.96
C SER A 317 -5.40 14.56 -2.18
N MET A 318 -5.83 13.49 -2.85
CA MET A 318 -5.20 13.06 -4.11
C MET A 318 -5.24 14.16 -5.19
N LYS A 319 -6.27 15.00 -5.16
CA LYS A 319 -6.42 16.12 -6.08
C LYS A 319 -5.43 17.23 -5.80
N ASP A 320 -5.33 17.67 -4.55
CA ASP A 320 -4.62 18.90 -4.22
C ASP A 320 -3.20 18.65 -3.72
N ASP A 321 -2.90 17.50 -3.11
CA ASP A 321 -1.58 17.20 -2.53
C ASP A 321 -0.65 16.45 -3.49
N TRP A 322 -1.17 15.83 -4.56
CA TRP A 322 -0.36 15.04 -5.50
C TRP A 322 -0.23 15.70 -6.88
N LYS A 323 1.02 15.98 -7.29
CA LYS A 323 1.36 16.47 -8.64
C LYS A 323 1.14 15.40 -9.70
N THR A 324 1.46 14.16 -9.37
CA THR A 324 1.36 12.99 -10.24
C THR A 324 0.73 11.87 -9.42
N ILE A 325 -0.29 11.20 -9.95
CA ILE A 325 -0.88 10.03 -9.27
C ILE A 325 -0.14 8.78 -9.70
N PHE A 326 -0.06 8.52 -11.00
CA PHE A 326 0.62 7.34 -11.55
C PHE A 326 1.88 7.73 -12.32
N ALA A 327 2.91 6.86 -12.29
CA ALA A 327 4.17 7.12 -12.98
C ALA A 327 4.02 7.35 -14.50
N PHE A 328 2.98 6.75 -15.10
CA PHE A 328 2.68 6.84 -16.53
C PHE A 328 1.93 8.13 -16.96
N GLU A 329 1.57 9.02 -16.03
CA GLU A 329 0.94 10.32 -16.36
C GLU A 329 1.92 11.34 -16.94
N ARG A 330 3.21 11.01 -16.96
CA ARG A 330 4.30 11.91 -17.35
C ARG A 330 4.47 12.04 -18.86
#